data_AF-A0A7K2MAE9-F1
#
_entry.id   AF-A0A7K2MAE9-F1
#
_cell.length_a   1.000
_cell.length_b   1.000
_cell.length_c   1.000
_cell.angle_alpha   90.00
_cell.angle_beta   90.00
_cell.angle_gamma   90.00
#
_symmetry.space_group_name_H-M   'P 1'
#
loop_
_entity.id
_entity.type
_entity.pdbx_description
1 polymer ?
#
loop_
_entity_poly.entity_id
_entity_poly.type
_entity_poly.pdbx_seq_one_letter_code
_entity_poly.pdbx_strand_id
1 'polypeptide(L)'
;GPGRKQSAWPRGAGLTAVGRWTPNPQLKELTERLVGELGYRGVLDLDFRRCGVTGRYHLLDFNPRPGAQFRLFEDGAGVDVVRALHLDLTGRPVPDALPRSGREFVVENYAPLAALRAAPTGRELAWYAPDDRMPGWVMCGLWGRHVSRRLGQRLRATAAGAAGLRRAAAA
;
A
#
# COMPACT_ATOMS: atom_id res chain seq x y z
N GLY A 1 -2.90 2.69 13.66
CA GLY A 1 -3.29 1.33 14.12
C GLY A 1 -2.60 0.27 13.26
N PRO A 2 -2.65 -1.03 13.60
CA PRO A 2 -1.94 -2.06 12.84
C PRO A 2 -2.57 -2.38 11.48
N GLY A 3 -1.74 -2.49 10.44
CA GLY A 3 -2.12 -2.95 9.11
C GLY A 3 -1.57 -4.34 8.82
N ARG A 4 -2.28 -5.12 7.98
CA ARG A 4 -1.80 -6.39 7.45
C ARG A 4 -1.65 -6.30 5.94
N LYS A 5 -0.43 -6.53 5.45
CA LYS A 5 -0.13 -6.73 4.03
C LYS A 5 -0.78 -8.05 3.57
N GLN A 6 -1.81 -7.97 2.73
CA GLN A 6 -2.47 -9.14 2.15
C GLN A 6 -1.73 -9.63 0.90
N SER A 7 -1.19 -8.69 0.12
CA SER A 7 -0.33 -9.00 -1.02
C SER A 7 0.72 -7.93 -1.25
N ALA A 8 1.76 -8.30 -1.98
CA ALA A 8 2.92 -7.48 -2.24
C ALA A 8 3.27 -7.45 -3.73
N TRP A 9 3.90 -6.36 -4.17
CA TRP A 9 4.51 -6.27 -5.49
C TRP A 9 5.97 -5.77 -5.38
N PRO A 10 6.96 -6.54 -5.87
CA PRO A 10 6.86 -7.93 -6.36
C PRO A 10 6.37 -8.91 -5.27
N ARG A 11 5.82 -10.06 -5.70
CA ARG A 11 5.28 -11.07 -4.77
C ARG A 11 6.37 -11.56 -3.81
N GLY A 12 6.03 -11.66 -2.52
CA GLY A 12 6.91 -12.22 -1.49
C GLY A 12 7.99 -11.29 -0.92
N ALA A 13 8.33 -10.19 -1.60
CA ALA A 13 9.41 -9.29 -1.18
C ALA A 13 9.08 -7.79 -1.34
N GLY A 14 7.89 -7.47 -1.82
CA GLY A 14 7.59 -6.13 -2.31
C GLY A 14 6.86 -5.19 -1.35
N LEU A 15 6.60 -4.01 -1.91
CA LEU A 15 5.70 -3.00 -1.36
C LEU A 15 4.30 -3.57 -1.21
N THR A 16 3.51 -3.05 -0.28
CA THR A 16 2.12 -3.46 -0.16
C THR A 16 1.37 -3.15 -1.45
N ALA A 17 0.75 -4.18 -2.03
CA ALA A 17 -0.16 -4.04 -3.16
C ALA A 17 -1.63 -4.06 -2.70
N VAL A 18 -1.93 -4.84 -1.66
CA VAL A 18 -3.22 -4.82 -0.96
C VAL A 18 -2.96 -4.86 0.54
N GLY A 19 -3.49 -3.87 1.27
CA GLY A 19 -3.37 -3.74 2.72
C GLY A 19 -4.74 -3.72 3.39
N ARG A 20 -4.84 -4.26 4.61
CA ARG A 20 -6.06 -4.23 5.40
C ARG A 20 -5.80 -3.72 6.80
N TRP A 21 -6.63 -2.82 7.31
CA TRP A 21 -6.58 -2.43 8.72
C TRP A 21 -7.07 -3.61 9.56
N THR A 22 -6.18 -4.25 10.32
CA THR A 22 -6.48 -5.47 11.09
C THR A 22 -6.06 -5.28 12.54
N PRO A 23 -6.99 -5.34 13.51
CA PRO A 23 -6.65 -5.30 14.93
C PRO A 23 -5.59 -6.34 15.29
N ASN A 24 -4.61 -5.90 16.08
CA ASN A 24 -3.56 -6.76 16.57
C ASN A 24 -3.07 -6.21 17.93
N PRO A 25 -3.70 -6.61 19.03
CA PRO A 25 -3.38 -6.08 20.36
C PRO A 25 -1.92 -6.28 20.74
N GLN A 26 -1.37 -7.47 20.46
CA GLN A 26 0.04 -7.79 20.74
C GLN A 26 1.00 -6.83 20.01
N LEU A 27 0.73 -6.54 18.73
CA LEU A 27 1.58 -5.65 17.95
C LEU A 27 1.42 -4.18 18.38
N LYS A 28 0.21 -3.78 18.77
CA LYS A 28 -0.08 -2.46 19.33
C LYS A 28 0.73 -2.25 20.61
N GLU A 29 0.63 -3.16 21.57
CA GLU A 29 1.35 -3.08 22.85
C GLU A 29 2.87 -3.06 22.65
N LEU A 30 3.39 -3.91 21.77
CA LEU A 30 4.82 -3.95 21.47
C LEU A 30 5.32 -2.63 20.83
N THR A 31 4.50 -2.03 19.97
CA THR A 31 4.80 -0.72 19.35
C THR A 31 4.74 0.42 20.36
N GLU A 32 3.72 0.45 21.22
CA GLU A 32 3.56 1.48 22.26
C GLU A 32 4.72 1.45 23.26
N ARG A 33 5.16 0.26 23.68
CA ARG A 33 6.33 0.11 24.54
C ARG A 33 7.60 0.63 23.86
N LEU A 34 7.87 0.19 22.62
CA LEU A 34 9.07 0.62 21.87
C LEU A 34 9.11 2.14 21.70
N VAL A 35 8.01 2.75 21.26
CA VAL A 35 7.92 4.20 21.03
C VAL A 35 8.04 4.98 22.34
N GLY A 36 7.42 4.46 23.42
CA GLY A 36 7.52 5.03 24.76
C GLY A 36 8.94 5.02 25.32
N GLU A 37 9.65 3.88 25.21
CA GLU A 37 11.06 3.76 25.64
C GLU A 37 11.99 4.68 24.86
N LEU A 38 11.73 4.89 23.56
CA LEU A 38 12.49 5.82 22.73
C LEU A 38 12.15 7.30 23.01
N GLY A 39 11.04 7.58 23.70
CA GLY A 39 10.50 8.93 23.86
C GLY A 39 10.12 9.59 22.52
N TYR A 40 9.85 8.79 21.49
CA TYR A 40 9.60 9.30 20.14
C TYR A 40 8.26 10.05 20.07
N ARG A 41 8.25 11.19 19.38
CA ARG A 41 7.06 12.03 19.15
C ARG A 41 6.90 12.33 17.67
N GLY A 42 5.64 12.31 17.23
CA GLY A 42 5.26 12.54 15.83
C GLY A 42 4.79 11.26 15.14
N VAL A 43 4.66 11.34 13.82
CA VAL A 43 4.18 10.22 13.00
C VAL A 43 5.33 9.26 12.68
N LEU A 44 5.02 7.97 12.69
CA LEU A 44 5.93 6.91 12.32
C LEU A 44 5.17 5.78 11.61
N ASP A 45 5.91 4.97 10.87
CA ASP A 45 5.46 3.75 10.23
C ASP A 45 6.46 2.63 10.55
N LEU A 46 5.97 1.50 11.06
CA LEU A 46 6.82 0.37 11.45
C LEU A 46 6.45 -0.86 10.64
N ASP A 47 7.46 -1.47 10.04
CA ASP A 47 7.29 -2.73 9.34
C ASP A 47 7.67 -3.89 10.27
N PHE A 48 6.72 -4.78 10.54
CA PHE A 48 6.94 -6.00 11.30
C PHE A 48 6.73 -7.24 10.47
N ARG A 49 7.55 -8.26 10.73
CA ARG A 49 7.36 -9.61 10.20
C ARG A 49 7.03 -10.58 11.33
N ARG A 50 5.91 -11.30 11.20
CA ARG A 50 5.58 -12.41 12.08
C ARG A 50 6.34 -13.67 11.65
N CYS A 51 7.07 -14.28 12.58
CA CYS A 51 7.65 -15.61 12.40
C CYS A 51 6.52 -16.65 12.30
N GLY A 52 6.50 -17.45 11.22
CA GLY A 52 5.49 -18.48 11.02
C GLY A 52 5.57 -19.65 12.02
N VAL A 53 6.77 -19.92 12.54
CA VAL A 53 7.02 -21.01 13.49
C VAL A 53 6.74 -20.57 14.92
N THR A 54 7.35 -19.47 15.37
CA THR A 54 7.26 -19.05 16.78
C THR A 54 6.13 -18.06 17.04
N GLY A 55 5.48 -17.53 16.00
CA GLY A 55 4.45 -16.50 16.12
C GLY A 55 4.94 -15.12 16.59
N ARG A 56 6.24 -14.95 16.85
CA ARG A 56 6.86 -13.70 17.32
C ARG A 56 6.91 -12.66 16.21
N TYR A 57 6.79 -11.38 16.56
CA TYR A 57 7.00 -10.28 15.63
C TYR A 57 8.44 -9.78 15.71
N HIS A 58 9.05 -9.58 14.55
CA HIS A 58 10.37 -9.00 14.38
C HIS A 58 10.22 -7.66 13.65
N LEU A 59 10.77 -6.60 14.23
CA LEU A 59 10.83 -5.29 13.57
C LEU A 59 11.80 -5.38 12.39
N LEU A 60 11.34 -4.98 11.21
CA LEU A 60 12.15 -4.91 9.98
C LEU A 60 12.69 -3.51 9.77
N ASP A 61 11.85 -2.50 9.97
CA ASP A 61 12.20 -1.11 9.67
C ASP A 61 11.43 -0.14 10.58
N PHE A 62 12.08 0.97 10.93
CA PHE A 62 11.50 2.08 11.67
C PHE A 62 11.54 3.32 10.78
N ASN A 63 10.38 3.76 10.29
CA ASN A 63 10.27 4.93 9.44
C ASN A 63 9.70 6.11 10.25
N PRO A 64 10.50 7.12 10.64
CA PRO A 64 10.03 8.29 11.40
C PRO A 64 9.28 9.29 10.49
N ARG A 65 8.28 8.80 9.76
CA ARG A 65 7.49 9.53 8.77
C ARG A 65 6.17 8.80 8.54
N PRO A 66 5.18 9.45 7.90
CA PRO A 66 4.00 8.75 7.40
C PRO A 66 4.39 7.60 6.45
N GLY A 67 3.74 6.46 6.65
CA GLY A 67 3.82 5.32 5.74
C GLY A 67 3.08 5.62 4.44
N ALA A 68 3.48 4.98 3.32
CA ALA A 68 2.88 5.24 2.02
C ALA A 68 1.35 4.99 1.96
N GLN A 69 0.83 4.17 2.88
CA GLN A 69 -0.57 3.76 2.94
C GLN A 69 -1.32 4.37 4.13
N PHE A 70 -0.82 5.49 4.67
CA PHE A 70 -1.34 6.08 5.89
C PHE A 70 -2.86 6.34 5.89
N ARG A 71 -3.45 6.67 4.72
CA ARG A 71 -4.90 6.89 4.54
C ARG A 71 -5.78 5.67 4.88
N LEU A 72 -5.21 4.46 4.84
CA LEU A 72 -5.87 3.24 5.33
C LEU A 72 -6.29 3.37 6.80
N PHE A 73 -5.58 4.20 7.57
CA PHE A 73 -5.83 4.45 8.98
C PHE A 73 -6.62 5.72 9.25
N GLU A 74 -7.27 6.30 8.24
CA GLU A 74 -8.31 7.32 8.45
C GLU A 74 -9.45 6.72 9.28
N ASP A 75 -9.74 7.34 10.41
CA ASP A 75 -10.66 6.78 11.39
C ASP A 75 -12.12 7.22 11.13
N GLY A 76 -13.02 6.94 12.08
CA GLY A 76 -14.44 7.30 12.02
C GLY A 76 -14.71 8.81 12.03
N ALA A 77 -13.77 9.61 12.55
CA ALA A 77 -13.83 11.06 12.56
C ALA A 77 -13.20 11.68 11.30
N GLY A 78 -12.74 10.85 10.36
CA GLY A 78 -12.02 11.32 9.18
C GLY A 78 -10.60 11.79 9.51
N VAL A 79 -10.00 11.35 10.62
CA VAL A 79 -8.64 11.71 11.01
C VAL A 79 -7.70 10.57 10.67
N ASP A 80 -6.77 10.82 9.75
CA ASP A 80 -5.57 10.00 9.55
C ASP A 80 -4.37 10.59 10.29
N VAL A 81 -3.22 9.90 10.25
CA VAL A 81 -2.00 10.33 10.94
C VAL A 81 -1.44 11.66 10.44
N VAL A 82 -1.64 12.01 9.16
CA VAL A 82 -1.17 13.28 8.59
C VAL A 82 -2.07 14.40 9.05
N ARG A 83 -3.40 14.19 9.09
CA ARG A 83 -4.36 15.14 9.64
C ARG A 83 -4.17 15.32 11.14
N ALA A 84 -3.89 14.25 11.89
CA ALA A 84 -3.56 14.31 13.31
C ALA A 84 -2.28 15.13 13.55
N LEU A 85 -1.21 14.88 12.78
CA LEU A 85 0.02 15.69 12.85
C LEU A 85 -0.23 17.16 12.55
N HIS A 86 -1.06 17.45 11.54
CA HIS A 86 -1.42 18.83 11.21
C HIS A 86 -2.17 19.52 12.35
N LEU A 87 -3.14 18.84 12.97
CA LEU A 87 -3.87 19.38 14.14
C LEU A 87 -2.91 19.68 15.30
N ASP A 88 -2.05 18.72 15.65
CA ASP A 88 -1.04 18.86 16.71
C ASP A 88 -0.09 20.04 16.45
N LEU A 89 0.52 20.10 15.27
CA LEU A 89 1.46 21.19 14.90
C LEU A 89 0.82 22.57 14.81
N THR A 90 -0.51 22.64 14.75
CA THR A 90 -1.26 23.91 14.70
C THR A 90 -1.97 24.22 16.03
N GLY A 91 -1.69 23.45 17.09
CA GLY A 91 -2.28 23.66 18.41
C GLY A 91 -3.76 23.34 18.50
N ARG A 92 -4.32 22.61 17.53
CA ARG A 92 -5.71 22.13 17.56
C ARG A 92 -5.77 20.76 18.24
N PRO A 93 -6.86 20.46 18.97
CA PRO A 93 -7.01 19.16 19.61
C PRO A 93 -7.04 18.04 18.56
N VAL A 94 -6.33 16.95 18.83
CA VAL A 94 -6.45 15.69 18.09
C VAL A 94 -7.58 14.89 18.75
N PRO A 95 -8.68 14.58 18.05
CA PRO A 95 -9.76 13.78 18.61
C PRO A 95 -9.29 12.37 18.99
N ASP A 96 -10.01 11.75 19.92
CA ASP A 96 -9.83 10.32 20.20
C ASP A 96 -10.09 9.50 18.94
N ALA A 97 -9.20 8.53 18.69
CA ALA A 97 -9.28 7.72 17.50
C ALA A 97 -10.53 6.82 17.51
N LEU A 98 -11.21 6.74 16.36
CA LEU A 98 -12.37 5.86 16.12
C LEU A 98 -12.03 4.77 15.07
N PRO A 99 -11.36 3.67 15.44
CA PRO A 99 -10.79 2.73 14.46
C PRO A 99 -11.83 2.12 13.51
N ARG A 100 -11.59 2.22 12.20
CA ARG A 100 -12.40 1.60 11.15
C ARG A 100 -11.78 0.30 10.66
N SER A 101 -11.65 -0.65 11.59
CA SER A 101 -11.06 -1.96 11.32
C SER A 101 -11.77 -2.66 10.16
N GLY A 102 -11.00 -3.39 9.35
CA GLY A 102 -11.52 -4.13 8.20
C GLY A 102 -11.48 -3.40 6.86
N ARG A 103 -11.23 -2.08 6.84
CA ARG A 103 -10.96 -1.32 5.60
C ARG A 103 -9.82 -1.96 4.82
N GLU A 104 -9.97 -2.03 3.50
CA GLU A 104 -8.98 -2.59 2.56
C GLU A 104 -8.57 -1.54 1.54
N PHE A 105 -7.25 -1.35 1.39
CA PHE A 105 -6.65 -0.49 0.38
C PHE A 105 -6.00 -1.32 -0.72
N VAL A 106 -6.21 -0.93 -1.98
CA VAL A 106 -5.50 -1.46 -3.14
C VAL A 106 -4.63 -0.37 -3.74
N VAL A 107 -3.35 -0.69 -3.95
CA VAL A 107 -2.41 0.15 -4.69
C VAL A 107 -2.53 -0.24 -6.16
N GLU A 108 -3.34 0.51 -6.90
CA GLU A 108 -3.91 0.13 -8.19
C GLU A 108 -2.85 -0.08 -9.26
N ASN A 109 -1.75 0.68 -9.22
CA ASN A 109 -0.63 0.52 -10.14
C ASN A 109 0.14 -0.81 -9.93
N TYR A 110 0.03 -1.42 -8.74
CA TYR A 110 0.67 -2.70 -8.42
C TYR A 110 -0.29 -3.90 -8.53
N ALA A 111 -1.57 -3.70 -8.24
CA ALA A 111 -2.58 -4.77 -8.28
C ALA A 111 -3.90 -4.31 -8.93
N PRO A 112 -3.90 -3.91 -10.21
CA PRO A 112 -5.08 -3.36 -10.87
C PRO A 112 -6.24 -4.37 -10.92
N LEU A 113 -5.94 -5.66 -11.09
CA LEU A 113 -6.95 -6.71 -11.05
C LEU A 113 -7.52 -6.96 -9.65
N ALA A 114 -6.79 -6.60 -8.59
CA ALA A 114 -7.32 -6.72 -7.22
C ALA A 114 -8.36 -5.63 -6.93
N ALA A 115 -8.24 -4.46 -7.56
CA ALA A 115 -9.24 -3.40 -7.45
C ALA A 115 -10.62 -3.83 -8.00
N LEU A 116 -10.64 -4.75 -8.97
CA LEU A 116 -11.88 -5.25 -9.60
C LEU A 116 -12.52 -6.43 -8.85
N ARG A 117 -11.84 -7.02 -7.86
CA ARG A 117 -12.38 -8.16 -7.11
C ARG A 117 -13.40 -7.66 -6.10
N ALA A 118 -14.40 -8.48 -5.77
CA ALA A 118 -15.30 -8.21 -4.66
C ALA A 118 -14.55 -8.23 -3.31
N ALA A 119 -15.01 -7.40 -2.37
CA ALA A 119 -14.56 -7.39 -0.99
C ALA A 119 -15.77 -7.14 -0.07
N PRO A 120 -15.88 -7.83 1.09
CA PRO A 120 -17.05 -7.72 1.97
C PRO A 120 -17.37 -6.29 2.41
N THR A 121 -16.33 -5.46 2.59
CA THR A 121 -16.42 -4.08 3.06
C THR A 121 -16.10 -3.06 1.97
N GLY A 122 -16.07 -3.49 0.70
CA GLY A 122 -15.57 -2.68 -0.41
C GLY A 122 -14.04 -2.58 -0.41
N ARG A 123 -13.51 -1.88 -1.42
CA ARG A 123 -12.09 -1.58 -1.56
C ARG A 123 -11.91 -0.10 -1.79
N GLU A 124 -10.91 0.43 -1.13
CA GLU A 124 -10.47 1.79 -1.31
C GLU A 124 -9.17 1.81 -2.11
N LEU A 125 -9.00 2.88 -2.85
CA LEU A 125 -7.95 3.04 -3.82
C LEU A 125 -6.86 3.94 -3.23
N ALA A 126 -5.59 3.61 -3.46
CA ALA A 126 -4.48 4.36 -2.88
C ALA A 126 -4.27 5.70 -3.60
N TRP A 127 -4.41 5.71 -4.93
CA TRP A 127 -4.21 6.92 -5.74
C TRP A 127 -5.51 7.65 -6.04
N TYR A 128 -6.59 6.94 -6.35
CA TYR A 128 -7.87 7.58 -6.62
C TYR A 128 -8.62 7.94 -5.32
N ALA A 129 -9.02 9.21 -5.20
CA ALA A 129 -9.87 9.68 -4.11
C ALA A 129 -11.09 10.43 -4.69
N PRO A 130 -12.30 10.31 -4.13
CA PRO A 130 -13.48 11.01 -4.64
C PRO A 130 -13.38 12.54 -4.59
N ASP A 131 -12.66 13.06 -3.59
CA ASP A 131 -12.42 14.48 -3.27
C ASP A 131 -11.20 15.07 -3.99
N ASP A 132 -10.21 14.23 -4.33
CA ASP A 132 -9.12 14.59 -5.26
C ASP A 132 -8.87 13.45 -6.26
N ARG A 133 -9.50 13.59 -7.42
CA ARG A 133 -9.49 12.54 -8.46
C ARG A 133 -8.21 12.59 -9.31
N MET A 134 -7.51 13.73 -9.33
CA MET A 134 -6.42 13.97 -10.29
C MET A 134 -5.27 12.96 -10.18
N PRO A 135 -4.78 12.59 -8.97
CA PRO A 135 -3.72 11.59 -8.84
C PRO A 135 -4.12 10.23 -9.45
N GLY A 136 -5.36 9.80 -9.22
CA GLY A 136 -5.90 8.57 -9.80
C GLY A 136 -5.93 8.59 -11.33
N TRP A 137 -6.42 9.68 -11.93
CA TRP A 137 -6.46 9.83 -13.40
C TRP A 137 -5.07 9.86 -14.03
N VAL A 138 -4.14 10.61 -13.45
CA VAL A 138 -2.74 10.68 -13.93
C VAL A 138 -2.09 9.30 -13.84
N MET A 139 -2.27 8.60 -12.72
CA MET A 139 -1.76 7.23 -12.53
C MET A 139 -2.33 6.28 -13.59
N CYS A 140 -3.64 6.32 -13.84
CA CYS A 140 -4.27 5.51 -14.89
C CYS A 140 -3.67 5.77 -16.28
N GLY A 141 -3.46 7.04 -16.65
CA GLY A 141 -2.84 7.41 -17.92
C GLY A 141 -1.39 6.92 -18.05
N LEU A 142 -0.58 7.10 -17.01
CA LEU A 142 0.81 6.62 -16.96
C LEU A 142 0.89 5.10 -17.05
N TRP A 143 0.02 4.39 -16.32
CA TRP A 143 -0.06 2.94 -16.34
C TRP A 143 -0.51 2.41 -17.71
N GLY A 144 -1.54 3.02 -18.30
CA GLY A 144 -2.00 2.69 -19.66
C GLY A 144 -0.89 2.86 -20.70
N ARG A 145 -0.18 3.99 -20.70
CA ARG A 145 0.99 4.22 -21.57
C ARG A 145 2.08 3.17 -21.35
N HIS A 146 2.35 2.79 -20.10
CA HIS A 146 3.32 1.76 -19.78
C HIS A 146 2.93 0.41 -20.39
N VAL A 147 1.68 -0.03 -20.18
CA VAL A 147 1.16 -1.30 -20.70
C VAL A 147 1.19 -1.31 -22.22
N SER A 148 0.68 -0.28 -22.89
CA SER A 148 0.70 -0.17 -24.35
C SER A 148 2.11 -0.25 -24.91
N ARG A 149 3.09 0.44 -24.29
CA ARG A 149 4.49 0.37 -24.71
C ARG A 149 5.07 -1.04 -24.55
N ARG A 150 4.80 -1.71 -23.42
CA ARG A 150 5.27 -3.08 -23.17
C ARG A 150 4.68 -4.09 -24.14
N LEU A 151 3.38 -3.97 -24.44
CA LEU A 151 2.71 -4.81 -25.43
C LEU A 151 3.30 -4.59 -26.83
N GLY A 152 3.48 -3.33 -27.24
CA GLY A 152 4.12 -3.00 -28.53
C GLY A 152 5.54 -3.56 -28.66
N GLN A 153 6.34 -3.48 -27.60
CA GLN A 153 7.69 -4.08 -27.59
C GLN A 153 7.66 -5.61 -27.73
N ARG A 154 6.73 -6.28 -27.03
CA ARG A 154 6.57 -7.75 -27.13
C ARG A 154 6.13 -8.19 -28.51
N LEU A 155 5.15 -7.50 -29.10
CA LEU A 155 4.67 -7.79 -30.47
C LEU A 155 5.77 -7.59 -31.53
N ARG A 156 6.60 -6.56 -31.38
CA ARG A 156 7.76 -6.35 -32.27
C ARG A 156 8.81 -7.45 -32.12
N ALA A 157 9.09 -7.88 -30.88
CA ALA A 157 10.04 -8.96 -30.63
C ALA A 157 9.56 -10.31 -31.19
N THR A 158 8.28 -10.64 -31.04
CA THR A 158 7.70 -11.87 -31.62
C THR A 158 7.69 -11.84 -33.14
N ALA A 159 7.34 -10.69 -33.75
CA ALA A 159 7.39 -10.52 -35.21
C ALA A 159 8.82 -10.66 -35.77
N ALA A 160 9.82 -10.08 -35.09
CA ALA A 160 11.22 -10.23 -35.46
C ALA A 160 11.71 -11.68 -35.34
N GLY A 161 11.32 -12.39 -34.28
CA GLY A 161 11.62 -13.81 -34.10
C GLY A 161 11.00 -14.70 -35.18
N ALA A 162 9.73 -14.46 -35.54
CA ALA A 162 9.05 -15.20 -36.60
C ALA A 162 9.67 -14.95 -37.99
N ALA A 163 10.11 -13.72 -38.28
CA ALA A 163 10.81 -13.38 -39.51
C ALA A 163 12.20 -14.04 -39.61
N GLY A 164 12.92 -14.12 -38.48
CA GLY A 164 14.20 -14.83 -38.39
C GLY A 164 14.08 -16.34 -38.66
N LEU A 165 13.07 -16.99 -38.07
CA LEU A 165 12.79 -18.42 -38.31
C LEU A 165 12.42 -18.71 -39.77
N ARG A 166 11.62 -17.83 -40.41
CA ARG A 166 11.28 -17.97 -41.84
C ARG A 166 12.49 -17.82 -42.76
N ARG A 167 13.43 -16.93 -42.45
CA ARG A 167 14.68 -16.79 -43.21
C ARG A 167 15.61 -17.98 -43.05
N ALA A 168 15.71 -18.55 -41.84
CA ALA A 168 16.52 -19.74 -41.58
C ALA A 168 15.96 -21.00 -42.25
N ALA A 169 14.63 -21.12 -42.41
CA ALA A 169 14.00 -22.24 -43.11
C ALA A 169 14.03 -22.12 -44.65
N ALA A 170 14.42 -20.95 -45.18
CA ALA A 170 14.53 -20.69 -46.62
C ALA A 170 15.99 -20.68 -47.14
N ALA A 171 16.95 -20.99 -46.27
CA ALA A 171 18.37 -21.15 -46.56
C ALA A 171 18.74 -22.64 -46.45
#